data_AF-A0A067CB46-F1
#
_entry.id   AF-A0A067CB46-F1
#
_cell.length_a   1.000
_cell.length_b   1.000
_cell.length_c   1.000
_cell.angle_alpha   90.00
_cell.angle_beta   90.00
_cell.angle_gamma   90.00
#
_symmetry.space_group_name_H-M   'P 1'
#
loop_
_entity.id
_entity.type
_entity.pdbx_description
1 polymer ?
#
loop_
_entity_poly.entity_id
_entity_poly.type
_entity_poly.pdbx_seq_one_letter_code
_entity_poly.pdbx_strand_id
1 'polypeptide(L)'
;MDEAEFSRLLGQFPVVRQSTYCRVAWKTDATPRSTITQEETDAPSKKMKTDVSLSTAIETYMQEYFTPAEATRIRIAFEKAHADLVDQLCLEDVEDMCHQFQ
;
A
#
# COMPACT_ATOMS: atom_id res chain seq x y z
N MET A 1 11.78 12.15 23.06
CA MET A 1 11.04 13.29 22.49
C MET A 1 10.21 13.88 23.60
N ASP A 2 10.41 15.15 23.91
CA ASP A 2 9.65 15.84 24.94
C ASP A 2 8.30 16.36 24.37
N GLU A 3 7.31 16.58 25.24
CA GLU A 3 5.96 16.97 24.84
C GLU A 3 5.91 18.38 24.21
N ALA A 4 6.88 19.22 24.59
CA ALA A 4 7.04 20.57 24.06
C ALA A 4 7.58 20.57 22.62
N GLU A 5 8.57 19.73 22.30
CA GLU A 5 9.05 19.49 20.93
C GLU A 5 7.92 18.99 20.05
N PHE A 6 7.17 18.00 20.55
CA PHE A 6 6.08 17.40 19.80
C PHE A 6 5.02 18.43 19.43
N SER A 7 4.61 19.25 20.40
CA SER A 7 3.64 20.31 20.20
C SER A 7 4.14 21.37 19.21
N ARG A 8 5.43 21.73 19.28
CA ARG A 8 6.05 22.68 18.36
C ARG A 8 6.12 22.14 16.92
N LEU A 9 6.39 20.85 16.75
CA LEU A 9 6.41 20.19 15.45
C LEU A 9 5.01 20.14 14.84
N LEU A 10 3.98 19.84 15.64
CA LEU A 10 2.58 19.86 15.18
C LEU A 10 2.13 21.26 14.75
N GLY A 11 2.60 22.32 15.40
CA GLY A 11 2.31 23.70 15.02
C GLY A 11 2.79 24.10 13.62
N GLN A 12 3.66 23.32 12.98
CA GLN A 12 4.14 23.58 11.62
C GLN A 12 3.16 23.10 10.53
N PHE A 13 2.17 22.30 10.91
CA PHE A 13 1.21 21.67 10.01
C PHE A 13 -0.18 22.31 10.21
N PRO A 14 -0.63 23.19 9.29
CA PRO A 14 -1.94 23.82 9.43
C PRO A 14 -3.04 22.76 9.41
N VAL A 15 -3.79 22.67 10.51
CA VAL A 15 -4.95 21.77 10.62
C VAL A 15 -6.16 22.49 10.07
N VAL A 16 -6.69 22.00 8.95
CA VAL A 16 -7.95 22.49 8.38
C VAL A 16 -9.08 21.70 9.00
N ARG A 17 -9.97 22.40 9.70
CA ARG A 17 -11.19 21.81 10.28
C ARG A 17 -12.33 21.94 9.27
N GLN A 18 -12.94 20.82 8.91
CA GLN A 18 -14.25 20.80 8.26
C GLN A 18 -15.26 20.17 9.22
N SER A 19 -16.54 20.44 8.99
CA SER A 19 -17.67 20.16 9.91
C SER A 19 -17.61 18.78 10.59
N THR A 20 -17.16 17.75 9.86
CA THR A 20 -17.14 16.37 10.33
C THR A 20 -15.74 15.77 10.56
N TYR A 21 -14.65 16.45 10.18
CA TYR A 21 -13.29 15.94 10.41
C TYR A 21 -12.19 17.02 10.31
N CYS A 22 -11.01 16.72 10.88
CA CYS A 22 -9.81 17.54 10.79
C CYS A 22 -8.80 16.90 9.83
N ARG A 23 -8.20 17.68 8.93
CA ARG A 23 -7.10 17.23 8.06
C ARG A 23 -5.87 18.10 8.25
N VAL A 24 -4.69 17.47 8.25
CA VAL A 24 -3.41 18.17 8.18
C VAL A 24 -3.16 18.57 6.73
N ALA A 25 -3.12 19.88 6.46
CA ALA A 25 -2.70 20.37 5.17
C ALA A 25 -1.16 20.38 5.12
N TRP A 26 -0.59 19.43 4.38
CA TRP A 26 0.84 19.40 4.13
C TRP A 26 1.23 20.63 3.30
N LYS A 27 2.31 21.32 3.69
CA LYS A 27 2.82 22.47 2.92
C LYS A 27 3.27 21.98 1.55
N THR A 28 2.69 22.55 0.50
CA THR A 28 2.99 22.21 -0.91
C THR A 28 4.44 22.46 -1.31
N ASP A 29 5.15 23.34 -0.58
CA ASP A 29 6.55 23.72 -0.90
C ASP A 29 7.60 22.94 -0.10
N ALA A 30 7.20 21.94 0.68
CA ALA A 30 8.15 21.08 1.36
C ALA A 30 8.69 20.06 0.36
N THR A 31 9.83 20.36 -0.28
CA THR A 31 10.64 19.30 -0.92
C THR A 31 10.89 18.23 0.14
N PRO A 32 10.40 16.99 -0.05
CA PRO A 32 10.54 15.96 0.96
C PRO A 32 12.01 15.57 1.03
N ARG A 33 12.75 16.16 1.98
CA ARG A 33 14.07 15.68 2.34
C ARG A 33 13.87 14.44 3.19
N SER A 34 13.61 13.32 2.52
CA SER A 34 13.56 12.01 3.16
C SER A 34 14.94 11.74 3.78
N THR A 35 15.00 11.73 5.10
CA THR A 35 16.11 11.21 5.90
C THR A 35 15.93 9.71 6.16
N ILE A 36 15.23 8.98 5.27
CA ILE A 36 15.35 7.52 5.26
C ILE A 36 16.81 7.22 4.94
N THR A 37 17.56 6.91 5.99
CA THR A 37 18.78 6.12 5.90
C THR A 37 18.35 4.83 5.23
N GLN A 38 18.69 4.71 3.95
CA GLN A 38 18.51 3.51 3.18
C GLN A 38 19.30 2.41 3.88
N GLU A 39 18.62 1.52 4.61
CA GLU A 39 19.20 0.25 5.02
C GLU A 39 19.43 -0.55 3.73
N GLU A 40 20.61 -0.38 3.14
CA GLU A 40 21.15 -1.35 2.21
C GLU A 40 21.39 -2.64 2.99
N THR A 41 20.55 -3.65 2.77
CA THR A 41 20.98 -5.05 2.74
C THR A 41 19.93 -5.92 2.05
N ASP A 42 20.23 -6.28 0.79
CA ASP A 42 19.95 -7.58 0.18
C ASP A 42 18.50 -8.09 0.09
N ALA A 43 17.58 -7.27 -0.42
CA ALA A 43 16.48 -7.87 -1.20
C ALA A 43 17.03 -8.19 -2.60
N PRO A 44 17.06 -9.46 -3.06
CA PRO A 44 17.47 -9.76 -4.42
C PRO A 44 16.46 -9.09 -5.36
N SER A 45 16.85 -7.94 -5.91
CA SER A 45 16.11 -7.25 -6.97
C SER A 45 16.19 -8.07 -8.25
N LYS A 46 15.49 -9.22 -8.27
CA LYS A 46 15.12 -9.87 -9.51
C LYS A 46 14.09 -8.96 -10.12
N LYS A 47 14.51 -8.22 -11.17
CA LYS A 47 13.60 -7.50 -12.06
C LYS A 47 12.40 -8.41 -12.33
N MET A 48 11.23 -8.01 -11.82
CA MET A 48 10.01 -8.79 -11.97
C MET A 48 9.76 -8.93 -13.46
N LYS A 49 9.78 -10.17 -13.96
CA LYS A 49 9.46 -10.43 -15.36
C LYS A 49 7.97 -10.17 -15.53
N THR A 50 7.62 -9.13 -16.27
CA THR A 50 6.22 -8.74 -16.55
C THR A 50 5.53 -9.66 -17.56
N ASP A 51 6.27 -10.57 -18.20
CA ASP A 51 5.75 -11.61 -19.11
C ASP A 51 5.20 -12.86 -18.40
N VAL A 52 4.96 -12.77 -17.09
CA VAL A 52 4.58 -13.89 -16.26
C VAL A 52 3.10 -13.75 -15.87
N SER A 53 2.34 -14.85 -15.93
CA SER A 53 0.94 -14.85 -15.52
C SER A 53 0.81 -14.46 -14.05
N LEU A 54 -0.31 -13.82 -13.68
CA LEU A 54 -0.58 -13.40 -12.30
C LEU A 54 -0.38 -14.55 -11.31
N SER A 55 -0.86 -15.75 -11.64
CA SER A 55 -0.71 -16.95 -10.79
C SER A 55 0.76 -17.29 -10.53
N THR A 56 1.61 -17.26 -11.57
CA THR A 56 3.03 -17.57 -11.44
C THR A 56 3.80 -16.45 -10.72
N ALA A 57 3.39 -15.19 -10.90
CA ALA A 57 3.96 -14.07 -10.16
C ALA A 57 3.66 -14.17 -8.66
N ILE A 58 2.41 -14.47 -8.29
CA ILE A 58 2.00 -14.71 -6.91
C ILE A 58 2.76 -15.89 -6.31
N GLU A 59 2.85 -17.01 -7.03
CA GLU A 59 3.57 -18.20 -6.54
C GLU A 59 5.06 -17.89 -6.28
N THR A 60 5.71 -17.19 -7.21
CA THR A 60 7.12 -16.78 -7.06
C THR A 60 7.30 -15.90 -5.83
N TYR A 61 6.43 -14.91 -5.64
CA TYR A 61 6.46 -14.03 -4.48
C TYR A 61 6.24 -14.84 -3.18
N MET A 62 5.26 -15.73 -3.15
CA MET A 62 4.95 -16.50 -1.93
C MET A 62 6.08 -17.43 -1.52
N GLN A 63 6.79 -18.02 -2.48
CA GLN A 63 7.95 -18.89 -2.21
C GLN A 63 9.15 -18.12 -1.64
N GLU A 64 9.24 -16.81 -1.86
CA GLU A 64 10.34 -15.98 -1.35
C GLU A 64 10.18 -15.63 0.13
N TYR A 65 8.94 -15.46 0.60
CA TYR A 65 8.65 -14.96 1.95
C TYR A 65 7.99 -15.97 2.89
N PHE A 66 7.47 -17.09 2.38
CA PHE A 66 6.69 -18.04 3.18
C PHE A 66 7.18 -19.48 3.02
N THR A 67 6.93 -20.30 4.04
CA THR A 67 7.14 -21.74 3.92
C THR A 67 6.16 -22.34 2.89
N PRO A 68 6.47 -23.50 2.29
CA PRO A 68 5.58 -24.13 1.30
C PRO A 68 4.15 -24.39 1.85
N ALA A 69 4.03 -24.71 3.13
CA ALA A 69 2.75 -24.93 3.79
C ALA A 69 1.95 -23.63 3.98
N GLU A 70 2.61 -22.52 4.31
CA GLU A 70 1.99 -21.20 4.40
C GLU A 70 1.60 -20.66 3.04
N ALA A 71 2.50 -20.73 2.05
CA ALA A 71 2.24 -20.33 0.68
C ALA A 71 1.00 -21.04 0.12
N THR A 72 0.84 -22.35 0.39
CA THR A 72 -0.34 -23.12 -0.03
C THR A 72 -1.62 -22.62 0.64
N ARG A 73 -1.59 -22.36 1.96
CA ARG A 73 -2.75 -21.84 2.70
C ARG A 73 -3.16 -20.46 2.21
N ILE A 74 -2.19 -19.57 2.01
CA ILE A 74 -2.42 -18.20 1.50
C ILE A 74 -3.00 -18.26 0.09
N ARG A 75 -2.48 -19.12 -0.79
CA ARG A 75 -2.99 -19.27 -2.15
C ARG A 75 -4.47 -19.67 -2.18
N ILE A 76 -4.85 -20.68 -1.40
CA ILE A 76 -6.25 -21.13 -1.33
C ILE A 76 -7.18 -20.01 -0.83
N ALA A 77 -6.75 -19.28 0.21
CA ALA A 77 -7.52 -18.16 0.73
C ALA A 77 -7.65 -17.02 -0.28
N PHE A 78 -6.55 -16.71 -0.99
CA PHE A 78 -6.52 -15.68 -2.02
C PHE A 78 -7.43 -16.03 -3.20
N GLU A 79 -7.36 -17.24 -3.74
CA GLU A 79 -8.19 -17.69 -4.85
C GLU A 79 -9.68 -17.61 -4.50
N LYS A 80 -10.03 -18.01 -3.27
CA LYS A 80 -11.41 -17.87 -2.76
C LYS A 80 -11.84 -16.40 -2.69
N ALA A 81 -11.04 -15.55 -2.04
CA ALA A 81 -11.38 -14.13 -1.89
C ALA A 81 -11.46 -13.41 -3.26
N HIS A 82 -10.60 -13.79 -4.21
CA HIS A 82 -10.62 -13.27 -5.57
C HIS A 82 -11.88 -13.70 -6.31
N ALA A 83 -12.28 -14.97 -6.23
CA ALA A 83 -13.53 -15.43 -6.81
C ALA A 83 -14.74 -14.73 -6.18
N ASP A 84 -14.78 -14.63 -4.85
CA ASP A 84 -15.85 -13.93 -4.11
C ASP A 84 -15.95 -12.45 -4.52
N LEU A 85 -14.80 -11.78 -4.71
CA LEU A 85 -14.74 -10.40 -5.20
C LEU A 85 -15.35 -10.29 -6.61
N VAL A 86 -14.93 -11.16 -7.53
CA VAL A 86 -15.41 -11.11 -8.92
C VAL A 86 -16.90 -11.41 -9.02
N ASP A 87 -17.42 -12.32 -8.21
CA ASP A 87 -18.86 -12.63 -8.16
C ASP A 87 -19.70 -11.48 -7.58
N GLN A 88 -19.12 -10.66 -6.70
CA GLN A 88 -19.81 -9.55 -6.04
C GLN A 88 -19.67 -8.21 -6.79
N LEU A 89 -18.76 -8.12 -7.77
CA LEU A 89 -18.55 -6.90 -8.56
C LEU A 89 -19.84 -6.49 -9.25
N CYS A 90 -20.30 -5.27 -8.96
CA CYS A 90 -21.39 -4.63 -9.68
C CYS A 90 -20.88 -3.51 -10.61
N LEU A 91 -21.78 -3.00 -11.45
CA LEU A 91 -21.42 -1.93 -12.41
C LEU A 91 -20.94 -0.66 -11.70
N GLU A 92 -21.52 -0.34 -10.54
CA GLU A 92 -21.11 0.81 -9.71
C GLU A 92 -19.66 0.66 -9.25
N ASP A 93 -19.25 -0.54 -8.82
CA ASP A 93 -17.86 -0.80 -8.41
C ASP A 93 -16.88 -0.63 -9.58
N VAL A 94 -17.28 -1.04 -10.79
CA VAL A 94 -16.44 -0.90 -12.00
C VAL A 94 -16.32 0.56 -12.40
N GLU A 95 -17.41 1.33 -12.32
CA GLU A 95 -17.39 2.77 -12.57
C GLU A 95 -16.50 3.48 -11.55
N ASP A 96 -16.63 3.17 -10.27
CA ASP A 96 -15.79 3.73 -9.20
C ASP A 96 -14.30 3.40 -9.42
N MET A 97 -13.97 2.18 -9.82
CA MET A 97 -12.59 1.81 -10.19
C MET A 97 -12.08 2.63 -11.37
N CYS A 98 -12.91 2.85 -12.41
CA CYS A 98 -12.52 3.65 -13.57
C CYS A 98 -12.24 5.12 -13.21
N HIS A 99 -13.02 5.70 -12.30
CA HIS A 99 -12.83 7.08 -11.86
C HIS A 99 -11.50 7.30 -11.10
N GLN A 100 -10.89 6.26 -10.52
CA GLN A 100 -9.59 6.40 -9.86
C GLN A 100 -8.43 6.68 -10.82
N PHE A 101 -8.64 6.49 -12.12
CA PHE A 101 -7.62 6.69 -13.17
C PHE A 101 -7.84 7.96 -14.01
N GLN A 102 -8.81 8.81 -13.64
CA GLN A 102 -9.06 10.12 -14.25
C GLN A 102 -8.42 11.25 -13.44
#